data_AF-A0A554J8I5-F1
#
_entry.id   AF-A0A554J8I5-F1
#
_cell.length_a   1.000
_cell.length_b   1.000
_cell.length_c   1.000
_cell.angle_alpha   90.00
_cell.angle_beta   90.00
_cell.angle_gamma   90.00
#
_symmetry.space_group_name_H-M   'P 1'
#
loop_
_entity.id
_entity.type
_entity.pdbx_description
1 polymer ?
#
loop_
_entity_poly.entity_id
_entity_poly.type
_entity_poly.pdbx_seq_one_letter_code
_entity_poly.pdbx_strand_id
1 'polypeptide(L)'
;MLEDVVRPQFSHTHITMIAVPASSRSPVAGSDPPRAQRAEGGSLPPIRTMADDLADAARGGLTGTGPLPPAAAGTAPALSTAQPRQVVGLPADARPRRRIVPVLLLVLPLVVLVGVGVWVAIRLLPRSSGTVADSIPSEAQAFVSVRSGDAQASTLLPGFFATMNGLQAGQVAGASDITYLLLPGPSAAEPVPAILVRGIPTVDLSASPALGLASVSEGVLITDSTNLGRVRAFSGSTWGRERAFQRALHGLPAQPPILMAARPGVLATLLQPFFSHPLSHDASLVMAIVPSGEGGSASVVARVDAPSSAQQNASSSAGVTGIRLAATLPHTVMMAMEYPLRSLADVLTSERIPSGLRPVAQALQERSDAFGNLLQSFEGTAILGTLPTDTAGVRDVVALLTLKPGGTDTQSSLRVLEAAGPAFGPYLTGSAFADAAFTEATYRDVAVRYMNFGSPTRALDYAVVDDLLIIATSRSAMHAVLDALQEAVPTLATVETFRVLAETVDQSAWSFFRGSTALQNELPPAYHSMSAVLDGLVLRPVNDGLYTGAILLREPPPPSATDIPASPTPAPVLPL
;
A
#
# COMPACT_ATOMS: atom_id res chain seq x y z
N MET A 1 -53.27 9.20 39.07
CA MET A 1 -54.35 10.15 38.74
C MET A 1 -53.69 11.28 37.97
N LEU A 2 -53.60 11.17 36.65
CA LEU A 2 -54.57 11.59 35.61
C LEU A 2 -54.57 13.11 35.40
N GLU A 3 -54.63 13.49 34.11
CA GLU A 3 -54.67 14.83 33.47
C GLU A 3 -53.31 15.41 33.02
N ASP A 4 -53.15 16.01 31.84
CA ASP A 4 -53.86 15.95 30.56
C ASP A 4 -53.07 16.74 29.49
N VAL A 5 -53.37 16.47 28.21
CA VAL A 5 -53.29 17.40 27.05
C VAL A 5 -51.92 17.99 26.61
N VAL A 6 -51.48 17.64 25.39
CA VAL A 6 -51.48 18.49 24.16
C VAL A 6 -51.08 17.60 22.97
N ARG A 7 -51.97 17.47 21.97
CA ARG A 7 -51.68 16.99 20.61
C ARG A 7 -51.77 18.17 19.63
N PRO A 8 -50.92 18.25 18.59
CA PRO A 8 -51.22 19.03 17.40
C PRO A 8 -51.77 18.15 16.27
N GLN A 9 -52.77 18.70 15.58
CA GLN A 9 -53.42 18.21 14.38
C GLN A 9 -52.50 18.40 13.15
N PHE A 10 -52.46 17.42 12.24
CA PHE A 10 -52.03 17.63 10.86
C PHE A 10 -53.19 17.28 9.92
N SER A 11 -53.64 18.30 9.20
CA SER A 11 -54.68 18.31 8.19
C SER A 11 -54.31 17.45 6.98
N HIS A 12 -55.24 16.59 6.56
CA HIS A 12 -55.19 15.83 5.31
C HIS A 12 -55.58 16.72 4.13
N THR A 13 -54.71 16.79 3.12
CA THR A 13 -55.04 17.37 1.81
C THR A 13 -55.29 16.21 0.84
N HIS A 14 -56.52 16.12 0.36
CA HIS A 14 -56.94 15.23 -0.72
C HIS A 14 -56.24 15.59 -2.03
N ILE A 15 -55.62 14.61 -2.69
CA ILE A 15 -55.26 14.69 -4.11
C ILE A 15 -56.10 13.66 -4.87
N THR A 16 -56.93 14.19 -5.75
CA THR A 16 -57.82 13.47 -6.66
C THR A 16 -57.00 12.91 -7.83
N MET A 17 -56.88 11.58 -7.93
CA MET A 17 -56.37 10.91 -9.13
C MET A 17 -57.48 10.84 -10.19
N ILE A 18 -57.24 11.49 -11.32
CA ILE A 18 -58.04 11.35 -12.55
C ILE A 18 -57.42 10.24 -13.39
N ALA A 19 -58.16 9.15 -13.59
CA ALA A 19 -57.86 8.09 -14.54
C ALA A 19 -58.66 8.32 -15.83
N VAL A 20 -58.00 8.30 -16.99
CA VAL A 20 -58.64 8.21 -18.31
C VAL A 20 -57.77 7.31 -19.22
N PRO A 21 -58.35 6.45 -20.07
CA PRO A 21 -57.79 5.14 -20.39
C PRO A 21 -57.05 5.05 -21.73
N ALA A 22 -56.46 3.87 -21.92
CA ALA A 22 -55.77 3.36 -23.09
C ALA A 22 -56.54 3.51 -24.41
N SER A 23 -55.80 3.81 -25.48
CA SER A 23 -56.21 3.52 -26.85
C SER A 23 -55.05 2.87 -27.62
N SER A 24 -55.27 1.60 -27.96
CA SER A 24 -54.54 0.82 -28.93
C SER A 24 -54.72 1.38 -30.35
N ARG A 25 -53.64 1.42 -31.14
CA ARG A 25 -53.68 1.41 -32.60
C ARG A 25 -52.29 1.09 -33.17
N SER A 26 -52.15 -0.10 -33.76
CA SER A 26 -51.15 -0.36 -34.81
C SER A 26 -51.54 0.38 -36.08
N PRO A 27 -50.57 0.80 -36.89
CA PRO A 27 -50.50 0.29 -38.27
C PRO A 27 -49.05 0.06 -38.76
N VAL A 28 -48.77 -1.07 -39.40
CA VAL A 28 -48.65 -1.27 -40.87
C VAL A 28 -47.19 -1.25 -41.34
N ALA A 29 -46.87 -2.31 -42.07
CA ALA A 29 -45.60 -2.57 -42.73
C ALA A 29 -45.33 -1.66 -43.94
N GLY A 30 -44.05 -1.44 -44.22
CA GLY A 30 -43.57 -1.09 -45.56
C GLY A 30 -42.60 0.09 -45.61
N SER A 31 -41.31 -0.21 -45.71
CA SER A 31 -40.42 0.31 -46.77
C SER A 31 -38.97 -0.14 -46.52
N ASP A 32 -38.40 -0.76 -47.55
CA ASP A 32 -36.99 -1.13 -47.63
C ASP A 32 -36.08 0.12 -47.52
N PRO A 33 -34.98 0.08 -46.75
CA PRO A 33 -33.96 1.11 -46.85
C PRO A 33 -33.06 0.88 -48.08
N PRO A 34 -32.56 1.97 -48.71
CA PRO A 34 -31.71 1.88 -49.88
C PRO A 34 -30.34 1.30 -49.52
N ARG A 35 -29.82 0.44 -50.40
CA ARG A 35 -28.44 -0.06 -50.41
C ARG A 35 -27.44 1.10 -50.28
N ALA A 36 -26.83 1.23 -49.11
CA ALA A 36 -25.64 2.04 -48.92
C ALA A 36 -24.44 1.37 -49.62
N GLN A 37 -23.71 2.18 -50.37
CA GLN A 37 -22.51 1.83 -51.10
C GLN A 37 -21.43 1.29 -50.14
N ARG A 38 -20.78 0.19 -50.54
CA ARG A 38 -19.52 -0.27 -49.98
C ARG A 38 -18.48 0.85 -50.12
N ALA A 39 -18.21 1.56 -49.04
CA ALA A 39 -16.94 2.26 -48.87
C ALA A 39 -15.91 1.22 -48.43
N GLU A 40 -14.80 1.18 -49.17
CA GLU A 40 -13.66 0.33 -48.89
C GLU A 40 -13.11 0.61 -47.49
N GLY A 41 -13.15 -0.41 -46.64
CA GLY A 41 -12.58 -0.37 -45.30
C GLY A 41 -11.06 -0.29 -45.38
N GLY A 42 -10.52 0.92 -45.24
CA GLY A 42 -9.15 1.08 -44.77
C GLY A 42 -9.11 0.63 -43.31
N SER A 43 -8.56 -0.56 -43.06
CA SER A 43 -8.27 -1.00 -41.70
C SER A 43 -7.25 -0.03 -41.10
N LEU A 44 -7.66 0.76 -40.11
CA LEU A 44 -6.71 1.47 -39.27
C LEU A 44 -5.77 0.43 -38.62
N PRO A 45 -4.45 0.69 -38.56
CA PRO A 45 -3.54 -0.20 -37.86
C PRO A 45 -3.99 -0.34 -36.40
N PRO A 46 -3.81 -1.52 -35.78
CA PRO A 46 -4.20 -1.73 -34.40
C PRO A 46 -3.52 -0.69 -33.50
N ILE A 47 -4.34 0.03 -32.73
CA ILE A 47 -3.86 0.98 -31.73
C ILE A 47 -3.24 0.16 -30.60
N ARG A 48 -1.93 0.30 -30.41
CA ARG A 48 -1.20 -0.32 -29.32
C ARG A 48 -1.72 0.25 -28.00
N THR A 49 -2.22 -0.60 -27.11
CA THR A 49 -2.80 -0.17 -25.83
C THR A 49 -1.73 -0.05 -24.75
N MET A 50 -2.00 0.74 -23.71
CA MET A 50 -1.14 0.80 -22.53
C MET A 50 -0.97 -0.58 -21.86
N ALA A 51 -1.97 -1.45 -22.00
CA ALA A 51 -1.90 -2.85 -21.55
C ALA A 51 -0.91 -3.68 -22.36
N ASP A 52 -0.75 -3.42 -23.66
CA ASP A 52 0.25 -4.06 -24.51
C ASP A 52 1.67 -3.60 -24.13
N ASP A 53 1.85 -2.30 -23.85
CA ASP A 53 3.14 -1.76 -23.41
C ASP A 53 3.52 -2.25 -21.99
N LEU A 54 2.55 -2.39 -21.08
CA LEU A 54 2.74 -3.00 -19.76
C LEU A 54 3.00 -4.51 -19.85
N ALA A 55 2.33 -5.23 -20.75
CA ALA A 55 2.57 -6.65 -21.00
C ALA A 55 3.92 -6.91 -21.66
N ASP A 56 4.38 -6.02 -22.54
CA ASP A 56 5.70 -6.08 -23.16
C ASP A 56 6.82 -5.68 -22.18
N ALA A 57 6.56 -4.72 -21.28
CA ALA A 57 7.47 -4.41 -20.16
C ALA A 57 7.58 -5.58 -19.16
N ALA A 58 6.45 -6.23 -18.85
CA ALA A 58 6.42 -7.43 -18.00
C ALA A 58 7.10 -8.63 -18.66
N ARG A 59 6.94 -8.84 -19.98
CA ARG A 59 7.66 -9.88 -20.74
C ARG A 59 9.15 -9.57 -20.87
N GLY A 60 9.51 -8.31 -21.10
CA GLY A 60 10.91 -7.86 -21.18
C GLY A 60 11.68 -8.05 -19.87
N GLY A 61 10.99 -8.00 -18.73
CA GLY A 61 11.57 -8.31 -17.42
C GLY A 61 11.70 -9.80 -17.10
N LEU A 62 10.95 -10.68 -17.78
CA LEU A 62 10.90 -12.11 -17.49
C LEU A 62 11.74 -12.97 -18.44
N THR A 63 12.06 -12.51 -19.65
CA THR A 63 12.96 -13.22 -20.57
C THR A 63 14.30 -12.50 -20.68
N GLY A 64 15.12 -12.62 -19.63
CA GLY A 64 16.54 -12.22 -19.65
C GLY A 64 17.39 -13.09 -20.59
N THR A 65 17.03 -13.16 -21.86
CA THR A 65 17.82 -13.84 -22.91
C THR A 65 18.06 -12.87 -24.06
N GLY A 66 18.75 -11.77 -23.77
CA GLY A 66 19.48 -11.05 -24.80
C GLY A 66 20.70 -11.87 -25.24
N PRO A 67 20.99 -12.01 -26.54
CA PRO A 67 22.15 -12.75 -27.01
C PRO A 67 23.44 -12.07 -26.55
N LEU A 68 24.29 -12.82 -25.84
CA LEU A 68 25.63 -12.41 -25.45
C LEU A 68 26.44 -12.00 -26.70
N PRO A 69 27.18 -10.87 -26.64
CA PRO A 69 28.11 -10.52 -27.72
C PRO A 69 29.25 -11.56 -27.80
N PRO A 70 29.78 -11.84 -29.00
CA PRO A 70 30.82 -12.84 -29.19
C PRO A 70 32.09 -12.46 -28.45
N ALA A 71 32.64 -13.41 -27.69
CA ALA A 71 33.88 -13.28 -26.96
C ALA A 71 35.04 -13.01 -27.93
N ALA A 72 35.69 -11.86 -27.76
CA ALA A 72 36.95 -11.55 -28.42
C ALA A 72 38.06 -12.47 -27.89
N ALA A 73 38.67 -13.21 -28.81
CA ALA A 73 39.86 -14.02 -28.57
C ALA A 73 41.04 -13.11 -28.20
N GLY A 74 41.40 -13.10 -26.91
CA GLY A 74 42.61 -12.47 -26.38
C GLY A 74 43.70 -13.50 -26.17
N THR A 75 44.75 -13.37 -26.95
CA THR A 75 45.99 -14.14 -26.97
C THR A 75 46.72 -14.19 -25.62
N ALA A 76 47.19 -15.38 -25.25
CA ALA A 76 48.11 -15.61 -24.14
C ALA A 76 49.51 -15.03 -24.43
N PRO A 77 50.25 -14.59 -23.40
CA PRO A 77 51.70 -14.65 -23.42
C PRO A 77 52.23 -15.71 -22.45
N ALA A 78 52.88 -16.69 -23.09
CA ALA A 78 54.02 -17.49 -22.70
C ALA A 78 54.57 -17.40 -21.25
N LEU A 79 54.71 -18.60 -20.69
CA LEU A 79 55.69 -18.98 -19.67
C LEU A 79 57.06 -18.35 -19.94
N SER A 80 57.57 -17.61 -18.96
CA SER A 80 58.99 -17.24 -18.88
C SER A 80 59.70 -18.15 -17.89
N THR A 81 60.80 -18.68 -18.37
CA THR A 81 61.64 -19.75 -17.87
C THR A 81 62.45 -19.39 -16.64
N ALA A 82 62.58 -20.39 -15.76
CA ALA A 82 63.52 -20.46 -14.65
C ALA A 82 64.98 -20.26 -15.09
N GLN A 83 65.76 -19.54 -14.28
CA GLN A 83 67.24 -19.58 -14.18
C GLN A 83 67.69 -18.78 -12.92
N PRO A 84 68.95 -18.89 -12.43
CA PRO A 84 69.38 -19.86 -11.44
C PRO A 84 69.78 -19.21 -10.09
N ARG A 85 69.87 -20.02 -9.03
CA ARG A 85 70.46 -19.65 -7.73
C ARG A 85 71.91 -19.19 -7.90
N GLN A 86 72.14 -17.87 -7.78
CA GLN A 86 73.46 -17.33 -7.45
C GLN A 86 73.61 -17.27 -5.93
N VAL A 87 74.52 -18.08 -5.42
CA VAL A 87 75.06 -17.98 -4.07
C VAL A 87 76.06 -16.83 -4.06
N VAL A 88 75.66 -15.68 -3.52
CA VAL A 88 76.57 -14.57 -3.24
C VAL A 88 77.01 -14.70 -1.78
N GLY A 89 78.29 -15.01 -1.58
CA GLY A 89 78.94 -14.99 -0.28
C GLY A 89 79.00 -13.56 0.26
N LEU A 90 78.49 -13.37 1.48
CA LEU A 90 78.64 -12.13 2.24
C LEU A 90 80.04 -12.07 2.88
N PRO A 91 80.75 -10.93 2.78
CA PRO A 91 82.00 -10.74 3.49
C PRO A 91 81.75 -10.65 5.00
N ALA A 92 82.63 -11.31 5.75
CA ALA A 92 82.80 -11.08 7.17
C ALA A 92 83.24 -9.63 7.42
N ASP A 93 82.84 -9.09 8.56
CA ASP A 93 83.20 -7.78 9.12
C ASP A 93 82.32 -6.58 8.74
N ALA A 94 81.13 -6.52 9.34
CA ALA A 94 80.45 -5.26 9.60
C ALA A 94 79.86 -5.25 11.03
N ARG A 95 80.53 -4.49 11.92
CA ARG A 95 80.16 -4.25 13.31
C ARG A 95 78.70 -3.74 13.43
N PRO A 96 77.92 -4.17 14.44
CA PRO A 96 76.53 -3.76 14.62
C PRO A 96 76.47 -2.29 15.08
N ARG A 97 76.44 -1.35 14.14
CA ARG A 97 76.10 0.05 14.42
C ARG A 97 74.58 0.18 14.50
N ARG A 98 74.10 0.47 15.72
CA ARG A 98 72.80 1.10 16.07
C ARG A 98 72.03 1.68 14.87
N ARG A 99 71.27 0.85 14.15
CA ARG A 99 70.26 1.26 13.16
C ARG A 99 68.90 0.57 13.39
N ILE A 100 68.72 -0.05 14.55
CA ILE A 100 67.41 -0.63 14.93
C ILE A 100 66.42 0.49 15.27
N VAL A 101 66.88 1.59 15.86
CA VAL A 101 66.02 2.71 16.27
C VAL A 101 65.28 3.39 15.11
N PRO A 102 65.90 3.75 13.97
CA PRO A 102 65.18 4.38 12.86
C PRO A 102 64.20 3.41 12.17
N VAL A 103 64.50 2.11 12.09
CA VAL A 103 63.56 1.12 11.53
C VAL A 103 62.37 0.91 12.48
N LEU A 104 62.63 0.84 13.79
CA LEU A 104 61.57 0.71 14.80
C LEU A 104 60.67 1.96 14.84
N LEU A 105 61.24 3.16 14.70
CA LEU A 105 60.51 4.43 14.59
C LEU A 105 59.65 4.53 13.32
N LEU A 106 59.96 3.79 12.26
CA LEU A 106 59.19 3.76 11.01
C LEU A 106 58.10 2.69 11.05
N VAL A 107 58.34 1.59 11.76
CA VAL A 107 57.34 0.51 11.96
C VAL A 107 56.28 0.91 12.98
N LEU A 108 56.64 1.67 14.03
CA LEU A 108 55.70 2.12 15.06
C LEU A 108 54.49 2.90 14.51
N PRO A 109 54.62 3.95 13.67
CA PRO A 109 53.47 4.66 13.12
C PRO A 109 52.64 3.77 12.19
N LEU A 110 53.25 2.81 11.47
CA LEU A 110 52.51 1.85 10.65
C LEU A 110 51.64 0.93 11.52
N VAL A 111 52.18 0.41 12.62
CA VAL A 111 51.43 -0.42 13.59
C VAL A 111 50.34 0.39 14.27
N VAL A 112 50.61 1.66 14.61
CA VAL A 112 49.59 2.58 15.15
C VAL A 112 48.51 2.87 14.11
N LEU A 113 48.86 3.08 12.84
CA LEU A 113 47.90 3.39 11.79
C LEU A 113 47.02 2.19 11.41
N VAL A 114 47.59 0.99 11.39
CA VAL A 114 46.85 -0.27 11.25
C VAL A 114 46.01 -0.54 12.49
N GLY A 115 46.55 -0.33 13.70
CA GLY A 115 45.82 -0.51 14.95
C GLY A 115 44.65 0.46 15.09
N VAL A 116 44.84 1.74 14.72
CA VAL A 116 43.79 2.76 14.67
C VAL A 116 42.81 2.44 13.56
N GLY A 117 43.25 2.01 12.38
CA GLY A 117 42.38 1.60 11.27
C GLY A 117 41.48 0.41 11.65
N VAL A 118 42.04 -0.61 12.30
CA VAL A 118 41.29 -1.77 12.80
C VAL A 118 40.39 -1.38 13.97
N TRP A 119 40.85 -0.54 14.90
CA TRP A 119 40.03 -0.06 16.02
C TRP A 119 38.86 0.80 15.52
N VAL A 120 39.09 1.71 14.58
CA VAL A 120 38.07 2.51 13.91
C VAL A 120 37.13 1.62 13.12
N ALA A 121 37.62 0.62 12.38
CA ALA A 121 36.77 -0.34 11.68
C ALA A 121 35.91 -1.17 12.66
N ILE A 122 36.44 -1.61 13.80
CA ILE A 122 35.68 -2.32 14.85
C ILE A 122 34.67 -1.40 15.55
N ARG A 123 34.97 -0.12 15.71
CA ARG A 123 34.06 0.85 16.34
C ARG A 123 33.01 1.39 15.37
N LEU A 124 33.30 1.41 14.07
CA LEU A 124 32.40 1.79 12.98
C LEU A 124 31.63 0.60 12.42
N LEU A 125 32.07 -0.64 12.68
CA LEU A 125 31.25 -1.82 12.48
C LEU A 125 30.01 -1.64 13.35
N PRO A 126 28.80 -1.57 12.75
CA PRO A 126 27.57 -1.33 13.49
C PRO A 126 27.46 -2.42 14.55
N ARG A 127 27.66 -2.04 15.82
CA ARG A 127 27.41 -2.93 16.94
C ARG A 127 25.96 -3.34 16.84
N SER A 128 25.70 -4.65 16.82
CA SER A 128 24.36 -5.21 16.88
C SER A 128 23.63 -4.49 18.00
N SER A 129 22.63 -3.71 17.61
CA SER A 129 21.84 -2.86 18.48
C SER A 129 20.99 -3.68 19.47
N GLY A 130 21.03 -5.02 19.35
CA GLY A 130 20.16 -5.93 20.09
C GLY A 130 18.70 -5.78 19.66
N THR A 131 18.44 -5.07 18.57
CA THR A 131 17.10 -4.83 18.08
C THR A 131 16.55 -6.10 17.45
N VAL A 132 15.22 -6.23 17.44
CA VAL A 132 14.52 -7.33 16.77
C VAL A 132 15.06 -7.51 15.34
N ALA A 133 15.30 -6.42 14.63
CA ALA A 133 15.77 -6.43 13.25
C ALA A 133 17.12 -7.12 13.03
N ASP A 134 18.00 -7.13 14.04
CA ASP A 134 19.29 -7.81 13.97
C ASP A 134 19.13 -9.34 13.87
N SER A 135 17.96 -9.88 14.24
CA SER A 135 17.61 -11.30 14.19
C SER A 135 16.76 -11.71 12.99
N ILE A 136 16.28 -10.75 12.19
CA ILE A 136 15.41 -11.01 11.04
C ILE A 136 16.27 -11.33 9.81
N PRO A 137 16.12 -12.51 9.17
CA PRO A 137 16.84 -12.83 7.94
C PRO A 137 16.59 -11.79 6.86
N SER A 138 17.65 -11.30 6.20
CA SER A 138 17.57 -10.33 5.11
C SER A 138 16.55 -10.73 4.04
N GLU A 139 16.46 -12.02 3.77
CA GLU A 139 15.60 -12.62 2.76
C GLU A 139 14.12 -12.47 3.07
N ALA A 140 13.73 -12.23 4.33
CA ALA A 140 12.34 -11.97 4.66
C ALA A 140 11.79 -10.83 3.80
N GLN A 141 10.59 -11.03 3.25
CA GLN A 141 9.86 -10.07 2.42
C GLN A 141 9.13 -9.06 3.30
N ALA A 142 8.59 -9.52 4.43
CA ALA A 142 7.93 -8.69 5.42
C ALA A 142 7.95 -9.36 6.79
N PHE A 143 7.76 -8.57 7.84
CA PHE A 143 7.61 -9.08 9.19
C PHE A 143 6.73 -8.19 10.06
N VAL A 144 6.14 -8.79 11.09
CA VAL A 144 5.50 -8.09 12.20
C VAL A 144 5.98 -8.69 13.50
N SER A 145 6.69 -7.89 14.29
CA SER A 145 7.22 -8.27 15.60
C SER A 145 6.37 -7.67 16.70
N VAL A 146 5.99 -8.50 17.66
CA VAL A 146 5.23 -8.14 18.85
C VAL A 146 6.07 -8.46 20.08
N ARG A 147 6.19 -7.49 20.97
CA ARG A 147 6.81 -7.68 22.29
C ARG A 147 5.79 -8.29 23.25
N SER A 148 6.13 -9.43 23.83
CA SER A 148 5.22 -10.21 24.70
C SER A 148 4.88 -9.54 26.03
N GLY A 149 5.73 -8.62 26.49
CA GLY A 149 5.55 -7.88 27.75
C GLY A 149 4.53 -6.74 27.67
N ASP A 150 4.01 -6.43 26.48
CA ASP A 150 2.99 -5.40 26.29
C ASP A 150 1.61 -6.07 26.21
N ALA A 151 0.77 -5.80 27.22
CA ALA A 151 -0.54 -6.42 27.35
C ALA A 151 -1.44 -6.14 26.14
N GLN A 152 -1.31 -4.97 25.51
CA GLN A 152 -2.13 -4.60 24.36
C GLN A 152 -1.58 -5.22 23.09
N ALA A 153 -0.25 -5.24 22.91
CA ALA A 153 0.35 -5.92 21.77
C ALA A 153 0.08 -7.44 21.79
N SER A 154 -0.07 -8.05 22.97
CA SER A 154 -0.38 -9.48 23.13
C SER A 154 -1.72 -9.89 22.48
N THR A 155 -2.66 -8.95 22.29
CA THR A 155 -3.95 -9.19 21.61
C THR A 155 -3.80 -9.56 20.13
N LEU A 156 -2.66 -9.24 19.52
CA LEU A 156 -2.36 -9.58 18.12
C LEU A 156 -1.81 -11.00 17.94
N LEU A 157 -1.24 -11.58 19.00
CA LEU A 157 -0.59 -12.89 18.96
C LEU A 157 -1.52 -14.04 18.53
N PRO A 158 -2.79 -14.11 18.97
CA PRO A 158 -3.72 -15.14 18.49
C PRO A 158 -3.87 -15.12 16.96
N GLY A 159 -3.91 -13.92 16.36
CA GLY A 159 -3.97 -13.75 14.92
C GLY A 159 -2.76 -14.33 14.20
N PHE A 160 -1.56 -14.16 14.75
CA PHE A 160 -0.34 -14.77 14.20
C PHE A 160 -0.27 -16.28 14.38
N PHE A 161 -0.75 -16.80 15.51
CA PHE A 161 -0.76 -18.23 15.77
C PHE A 161 -1.77 -18.97 14.89
N ALA A 162 -2.92 -18.37 14.59
CA ALA A 162 -3.91 -18.93 13.69
C ALA A 162 -3.36 -19.23 12.27
N THR A 163 -2.32 -18.51 11.87
CA THR A 163 -1.64 -18.69 10.56
C THR A 163 -0.74 -19.91 10.51
N MET A 164 -0.26 -20.33 11.68
CA MET A 164 0.66 -21.44 11.87
C MET A 164 -0.13 -22.59 12.48
N ASN A 165 -0.83 -23.33 11.62
CA ASN A 165 -1.69 -24.45 12.01
C ASN A 165 -1.05 -25.29 13.12
N GLY A 166 -1.62 -25.21 14.33
CA GLY A 166 -1.20 -25.99 15.49
C GLY A 166 -0.19 -25.34 16.44
N LEU A 167 0.31 -24.11 16.19
CA LEU A 167 1.11 -23.40 17.19
C LEU A 167 0.19 -22.79 18.25
N GLN A 168 0.41 -23.15 19.52
CA GLN A 168 -0.36 -22.66 20.66
C GLN A 168 0.43 -21.59 21.44
N ALA A 169 -0.28 -20.60 22.00
CA ALA A 169 0.34 -19.54 22.80
C ALA A 169 1.21 -20.07 23.96
N GLY A 170 0.80 -21.19 24.58
CA GLY A 170 1.56 -21.84 25.65
C GLY A 170 2.94 -22.35 25.23
N GLN A 171 3.13 -22.70 23.95
CA GLN A 171 4.42 -23.22 23.45
C GLN A 171 5.49 -22.14 23.32
N VAL A 172 5.08 -20.88 23.28
CA VAL A 172 5.97 -19.71 23.17
C VAL A 172 5.91 -18.81 24.42
N ALA A 173 5.36 -19.34 25.51
CA ALA A 173 5.30 -18.63 26.78
C ALA A 173 6.72 -18.29 27.27
N GLY A 174 6.90 -17.06 27.75
CA GLY A 174 8.19 -16.55 28.21
C GLY A 174 9.10 -16.00 27.11
N ALA A 175 8.70 -16.07 25.83
CA ALA A 175 9.39 -15.35 24.76
C ALA A 175 9.42 -13.84 25.05
N SER A 176 10.49 -13.13 24.68
CA SER A 176 10.57 -11.66 24.80
C SER A 176 9.90 -10.96 23.62
N ASP A 177 10.09 -11.51 22.42
CA ASP A 177 9.52 -11.02 21.18
C ASP A 177 9.06 -12.21 20.35
N ILE A 178 7.92 -12.05 19.69
CA ILE A 178 7.35 -13.03 18.77
C ILE A 178 7.18 -12.31 17.44
N THR A 179 7.85 -12.81 16.41
CA THR A 179 7.89 -12.16 15.10
C THR A 179 7.32 -13.04 14.02
N TYR A 180 6.21 -12.64 13.44
CA TYR A 180 5.69 -13.22 12.21
C TYR A 180 6.53 -12.77 11.03
N LEU A 181 6.94 -13.71 10.19
CA LEU A 181 7.86 -13.52 9.06
C LEU A 181 7.22 -14.09 7.80
N LEU A 182 7.38 -13.36 6.69
CA LEU A 182 7.12 -13.85 5.35
C LEU A 182 8.44 -14.08 4.64
N LEU A 183 8.86 -15.34 4.55
CA LEU A 183 10.10 -15.75 3.91
C LEU A 183 9.88 -15.96 2.41
N PRO A 184 10.93 -15.89 1.56
CA PRO A 184 10.79 -16.20 0.15
C PRO A 184 10.31 -17.63 -0.05
N GLY A 185 9.24 -17.80 -0.82
CA GLY A 185 8.78 -19.11 -1.25
C GLY A 185 9.20 -19.43 -2.68
N PRO A 186 8.50 -20.37 -3.35
CA PRO A 186 8.86 -20.79 -4.70
C PRO A 186 8.63 -19.66 -5.73
N SER A 187 7.79 -18.68 -5.40
CA SER A 187 7.60 -17.45 -6.15
C SER A 187 7.49 -16.25 -5.21
N ALA A 188 7.65 -15.03 -5.75
CA ALA A 188 7.42 -13.80 -4.99
C ALA A 188 5.95 -13.66 -4.53
N ALA A 189 5.02 -14.31 -5.25
CA ALA A 189 3.60 -14.33 -4.93
C ALA A 189 3.24 -15.37 -3.85
N GLU A 190 4.13 -16.28 -3.48
CA GLU A 190 3.85 -17.36 -2.52
C GLU A 190 4.87 -17.38 -1.39
N PRO A 191 4.94 -16.35 -0.52
CA PRO A 191 5.88 -16.40 0.59
C PRO A 191 5.50 -17.49 1.60
N VAL A 192 6.52 -17.95 2.30
CA VAL A 192 6.40 -18.97 3.34
C VAL A 192 6.25 -18.29 4.70
N PRO A 193 5.15 -18.54 5.43
CA PRO A 193 5.01 -18.02 6.79
C PRO A 193 5.98 -18.71 7.75
N ALA A 194 6.53 -17.93 8.66
CA ALA A 194 7.35 -18.42 9.77
C ALA A 194 7.15 -17.54 11.01
N ILE A 195 7.45 -18.08 12.18
CA ILE A 195 7.46 -17.35 13.45
C ILE A 195 8.85 -17.44 14.06
N LEU A 196 9.47 -16.30 14.30
CA LEU A 196 10.71 -16.21 15.07
C LEU A 196 10.36 -15.89 16.53
N VAL A 197 10.79 -16.76 17.43
CA VAL A 197 10.60 -16.62 18.87
C VAL A 197 11.94 -16.28 19.53
N ARG A 198 12.00 -15.16 20.24
CA ARG A 198 13.20 -14.68 20.96
C ARG A 198 13.01 -14.78 22.47
N GLY A 199 14.10 -14.81 23.22
CA GLY A 199 14.08 -14.79 24.69
C GLY A 199 13.88 -16.14 25.37
N ILE A 200 13.60 -17.21 24.61
CA ILE A 200 13.57 -18.59 25.13
C ILE A 200 14.55 -19.47 24.35
N PRO A 201 15.25 -20.41 25.03
CA PRO A 201 16.26 -21.25 24.40
C PRO A 201 15.66 -22.42 23.61
N THR A 202 14.43 -22.85 23.93
CA THR A 202 13.79 -24.03 23.37
C THR A 202 12.28 -23.83 23.26
N VAL A 203 11.68 -24.40 22.21
CA VAL A 203 10.23 -24.46 21.99
C VAL A 203 9.85 -25.94 21.89
N ASP A 204 8.81 -26.36 22.61
CA ASP A 204 8.28 -27.72 22.52
C ASP A 204 7.14 -27.78 21.50
N LEU A 205 7.41 -28.43 20.36
CA LEU A 205 6.44 -28.66 19.29
C LEU A 205 5.87 -30.09 19.28
N SER A 206 5.99 -30.85 20.38
CA SER A 206 5.46 -32.21 20.47
C SER A 206 3.96 -32.32 20.14
N ALA A 207 3.17 -31.27 20.43
CA ALA A 207 1.76 -31.18 20.09
C ALA A 207 1.48 -30.74 18.63
N SER A 208 2.51 -30.38 17.86
CA SER A 208 2.40 -29.71 16.55
C SER A 208 3.36 -30.34 15.52
N PRO A 209 3.24 -31.63 15.18
CA PRO A 209 4.25 -32.37 14.42
C PRO A 209 4.44 -31.90 12.97
N ALA A 210 3.50 -31.14 12.41
CA ALA A 210 3.63 -30.53 11.09
C ALA A 210 4.65 -29.37 11.08
N LEU A 211 4.96 -28.81 12.25
CA LEU A 211 5.86 -27.69 12.42
C LEU A 211 7.29 -28.16 12.70
N GLY A 212 8.25 -27.40 12.19
CA GLY A 212 9.66 -27.62 12.34
C GLY A 212 10.36 -26.45 13.03
N LEU A 213 11.51 -26.74 13.66
CA LEU A 213 12.36 -25.76 14.32
C LEU A 213 13.71 -25.58 13.60
N ALA A 214 14.17 -24.35 13.53
CA ALA A 214 15.53 -23.99 13.17
C ALA A 214 16.09 -22.98 14.18
N SER A 215 17.24 -23.27 14.79
CA SER A 215 17.93 -22.32 15.65
C SER A 215 18.54 -21.19 14.81
N VAL A 216 18.36 -19.95 15.25
CA VAL A 216 18.97 -18.75 14.67
C VAL A 216 19.74 -17.99 15.76
N SER A 217 20.53 -16.98 15.37
CA SER A 217 21.51 -16.34 16.27
C SER A 217 20.94 -15.76 17.56
N GLU A 218 19.63 -15.47 17.62
CA GLU A 218 18.98 -14.87 18.79
C GLU A 218 17.59 -15.45 19.09
N GLY A 219 17.33 -16.69 18.66
CA GLY A 219 16.03 -17.32 18.89
C GLY A 219 15.81 -18.62 18.14
N VAL A 220 14.54 -19.00 18.06
CA VAL A 220 14.08 -20.21 17.40
C VAL A 220 13.08 -19.81 16.32
N LEU A 221 13.38 -20.19 15.08
CA LEU A 221 12.46 -20.04 13.96
C LEU A 221 11.57 -21.28 13.86
N ILE A 222 10.27 -21.06 13.76
CA ILE A 222 9.21 -22.04 13.60
C ILE A 222 8.61 -21.85 12.21
N THR A 223 8.54 -22.90 11.40
CA THR A 223 7.83 -22.89 10.12
C THR A 223 7.26 -24.28 9.85
N ASP A 224 6.50 -24.48 8.77
CA ASP A 224 6.14 -25.83 8.33
C ASP A 224 7.41 -26.65 8.10
N SER A 225 7.42 -27.89 8.60
CA SER A 225 8.57 -28.80 8.51
C SER A 225 9.10 -28.96 7.07
N THR A 226 8.22 -28.90 6.07
CA THR A 226 8.57 -28.96 4.64
C THR A 226 9.41 -27.77 4.17
N ASN A 227 9.34 -26.63 4.87
CA ASN A 227 10.06 -25.40 4.54
C ASN A 227 11.39 -25.22 5.28
N LEU A 228 11.72 -26.08 6.26
CA LEU A 228 12.95 -25.96 7.05
C LEU A 228 14.24 -25.99 6.21
N GLY A 229 14.24 -26.77 5.12
CA GLY A 229 15.39 -26.83 4.22
C GLY A 229 15.72 -25.48 3.59
N ARG A 230 14.69 -24.66 3.30
CA ARG A 230 14.84 -23.32 2.73
C ARG A 230 15.37 -22.33 3.77
N VAL A 231 14.88 -22.43 5.01
CA VAL A 231 15.34 -21.61 6.12
C VAL A 231 16.86 -21.76 6.34
N ARG A 232 17.36 -22.99 6.27
CA ARG A 232 18.79 -23.27 6.47
C ARG A 232 19.68 -22.72 5.36
N ALA A 233 19.12 -22.33 4.23
CA ALA A 233 19.86 -21.79 3.08
C ALA A 233 20.05 -20.26 3.14
N PHE A 234 19.51 -19.56 4.15
CA PHE A 234 19.67 -18.12 4.27
C PHE A 234 21.14 -17.69 4.44
N SER A 235 21.47 -16.55 3.85
CA SER A 235 22.83 -15.99 3.71
C SER A 235 23.52 -15.60 5.01
N GLY A 236 22.80 -15.65 6.14
CA GLY A 236 23.28 -15.18 7.44
C GLY A 236 23.34 -13.65 7.56
N SER A 237 22.85 -12.91 6.56
CA SER A 237 22.66 -11.46 6.66
C SER A 237 21.26 -11.12 7.19
N THR A 238 21.11 -9.96 7.83
CA THR A 238 19.89 -9.59 8.57
C THR A 238 19.43 -8.19 8.22
N TRP A 239 18.13 -7.92 8.37
CA TRP A 239 17.53 -6.59 8.10
C TRP A 239 18.23 -5.49 8.90
N GLY A 240 18.59 -5.75 10.16
CA GLY A 240 19.31 -4.82 11.02
C GLY A 240 20.67 -4.37 10.46
N ARG A 241 21.27 -5.11 9.52
CA ARG A 241 22.52 -4.75 8.83
C ARG A 241 22.31 -4.01 7.52
N GLU A 242 21.09 -3.96 6.99
CA GLU A 242 20.78 -3.30 5.73
C GLU A 242 20.72 -1.78 5.92
N ARG A 243 21.49 -1.04 5.10
CA ARG A 243 21.55 0.43 5.20
C ARG A 243 20.19 1.10 4.96
N ALA A 244 19.40 0.60 4.02
CA ALA A 244 18.07 1.14 3.74
C ALA A 244 17.15 1.00 4.97
N PHE A 245 17.15 -0.19 5.58
CA PHE A 245 16.39 -0.45 6.79
C PHE A 245 16.88 0.36 8.01
N GLN A 246 18.19 0.46 8.23
CA GLN A 246 18.74 1.31 9.30
C GLN A 246 18.37 2.79 9.14
N ARG A 247 18.32 3.30 7.90
CA ARG A 247 17.82 4.64 7.61
C ARG A 247 16.33 4.76 7.93
N ALA A 248 15.54 3.74 7.60
CA ALA A 248 14.12 3.70 7.89
C ALA A 248 13.80 3.57 9.40
N LEU A 249 14.70 2.97 10.20
CA LEU A 249 14.59 2.96 11.66
C LEU A 249 14.87 4.33 12.31
N HIS A 250 15.59 5.22 11.62
CA HIS A 250 15.97 6.49 12.19
C HIS A 250 14.72 7.34 12.49
N GLY A 251 14.58 7.82 13.72
CA GLY A 251 13.42 8.59 14.18
C GLY A 251 12.25 7.74 14.71
N LEU A 252 12.32 6.41 14.62
CA LEU A 252 11.38 5.52 15.30
C LEU A 252 11.76 5.36 16.80
N PRO A 253 10.80 5.03 17.67
CA PRO A 253 11.10 4.61 19.03
C PRO A 253 12.14 3.47 19.03
N ALA A 254 13.07 3.48 19.98
CA ALA A 254 14.16 2.49 20.01
C ALA A 254 13.65 1.04 20.16
N GLN A 255 12.49 0.87 20.80
CA GLN A 255 11.89 -0.44 21.09
C GLN A 255 10.36 -0.32 21.09
N PRO A 256 9.72 -0.19 19.92
CA PRO A 256 8.27 -0.11 19.87
C PRO A 256 7.65 -1.46 20.30
N PRO A 257 6.47 -1.45 20.95
CA PRO A 257 5.75 -2.68 21.30
C PRO A 257 5.48 -3.57 20.09
N ILE A 258 5.21 -2.94 18.95
CA ILE A 258 4.98 -3.61 17.68
C ILE A 258 5.87 -2.95 16.61
N LEU A 259 6.65 -3.76 15.90
CA LEU A 259 7.46 -3.34 14.76
C LEU A 259 7.03 -4.11 13.52
N MET A 260 6.49 -3.41 12.54
CA MET A 260 6.14 -3.98 11.24
C MET A 260 7.10 -3.45 10.18
N ALA A 261 7.58 -4.31 9.29
CA ALA A 261 8.35 -3.86 8.16
C ALA A 261 8.09 -4.70 6.91
N ALA A 262 8.29 -4.09 5.76
CA ALA A 262 7.92 -4.66 4.47
C ALA A 262 8.83 -4.17 3.36
N ARG A 263 9.18 -5.10 2.45
CA ARG A 263 9.77 -4.76 1.16
C ARG A 263 8.66 -4.31 0.21
N PRO A 264 8.92 -3.31 -0.63
CA PRO A 264 7.91 -2.70 -1.48
C PRO A 264 7.52 -3.64 -2.61
N GLY A 265 8.38 -4.55 -3.08
CA GLY A 265 8.02 -5.46 -4.17
C GLY A 265 6.72 -6.27 -3.95
N VAL A 266 6.32 -6.50 -2.70
CA VAL A 266 5.12 -7.29 -2.39
C VAL A 266 4.00 -6.49 -1.73
N LEU A 267 4.35 -5.42 -1.01
CA LEU A 267 3.39 -4.51 -0.39
C LEU A 267 3.20 -3.20 -1.17
N ALA A 268 3.92 -2.99 -2.28
CA ALA A 268 3.74 -1.81 -3.13
C ALA A 268 2.30 -1.71 -3.57
N THR A 269 1.62 -2.78 -3.98
CA THR A 269 0.19 -2.68 -4.33
C THR A 269 -0.67 -2.17 -3.18
N LEU A 270 -0.32 -2.54 -1.95
CA LEU A 270 -1.03 -2.20 -0.72
C LEU A 270 -0.71 -0.76 -0.27
N LEU A 271 0.53 -0.31 -0.49
CA LEU A 271 1.07 0.94 -0.01
C LEU A 271 1.09 2.05 -1.06
N GLN A 272 1.19 1.70 -2.34
CA GLN A 272 1.26 2.60 -3.49
C GLN A 272 0.16 3.67 -3.48
N PRO A 273 -1.09 3.37 -3.08
CA PRO A 273 -2.12 4.39 -2.98
C PRO A 273 -1.79 5.52 -1.99
N PHE A 274 -0.88 5.31 -1.05
CA PHE A 274 -0.42 6.34 -0.11
C PHE A 274 0.67 7.25 -0.68
N PHE A 275 1.22 6.92 -1.84
CA PHE A 275 2.32 7.64 -2.46
C PHE A 275 1.90 8.11 -3.85
N SER A 276 2.04 9.41 -4.08
CA SER A 276 1.83 10.00 -5.41
C SER A 276 2.89 9.59 -6.44
N HIS A 277 3.94 8.87 -6.00
CA HIS A 277 5.07 8.45 -6.81
C HIS A 277 5.22 6.93 -6.70
N PRO A 278 5.63 6.23 -7.77
CA PRO A 278 5.91 4.81 -7.70
C PRO A 278 7.00 4.56 -6.65
N LEU A 279 6.72 3.65 -5.71
CA LEU A 279 7.71 3.23 -4.73
C LEU A 279 8.87 2.53 -5.44
N SER A 280 10.10 2.91 -5.11
CA SER A 280 11.29 2.20 -5.60
C SER A 280 11.21 0.74 -5.14
N HIS A 281 11.67 -0.20 -5.95
CA HIS A 281 11.77 -1.61 -5.58
C HIS A 281 12.66 -1.86 -4.35
N ASP A 282 13.54 -0.90 -4.01
CA ASP A 282 14.44 -0.96 -2.85
C ASP A 282 13.89 -0.24 -1.60
N ALA A 283 12.75 0.45 -1.70
CA ALA A 283 12.20 1.25 -0.60
C ALA A 283 11.54 0.42 0.51
N SER A 284 12.22 0.19 1.63
CA SER A 284 11.58 -0.47 2.78
C SER A 284 10.55 0.45 3.45
N LEU A 285 9.35 -0.08 3.73
CA LEU A 285 8.43 0.50 4.71
C LEU A 285 8.74 -0.09 6.09
N VAL A 286 8.91 0.76 7.09
CA VAL A 286 9.05 0.38 8.49
C VAL A 286 8.05 1.15 9.32
N MET A 287 7.26 0.46 10.13
CA MET A 287 6.24 1.04 11.00
C MET A 287 6.48 0.62 12.45
N ALA A 288 6.66 1.61 13.32
CA ALA A 288 6.58 1.46 14.75
C ALA A 288 5.14 1.75 15.19
N ILE A 289 4.52 0.78 15.86
CA ILE A 289 3.14 0.88 16.32
C ILE A 289 3.14 0.84 17.85
N VAL A 290 2.51 1.85 18.46
CA VAL A 290 2.40 2.00 19.92
C VAL A 290 0.92 2.03 20.28
N PRO A 291 0.38 0.93 20.85
CA PRO A 291 -1.00 0.85 21.31
C PRO A 291 -1.41 2.01 22.24
N SER A 292 -2.59 2.60 22.01
CA SER A 292 -3.11 3.74 22.80
C SER A 292 -4.06 3.32 23.93
N GLY A 293 -4.38 2.03 24.04
CA GLY A 293 -5.11 1.43 25.16
C GLY A 293 -6.61 1.43 25.15
N GLU A 294 -7.25 2.19 24.27
CA GLU A 294 -8.70 2.20 24.13
C GLU A 294 -9.13 1.82 22.69
N GLY A 295 -10.08 0.89 22.58
CA GLY A 295 -10.80 0.57 21.34
C GLY A 295 -9.98 -0.02 20.20
N GLY A 296 -8.90 -0.75 20.48
CA GLY A 296 -8.03 -1.35 19.45
C GLY A 296 -7.24 -0.33 18.63
N SER A 297 -7.20 0.93 19.05
CA SER A 297 -6.42 1.98 18.39
C SER A 297 -4.94 1.91 18.79
N ALA A 298 -4.07 2.31 17.87
CA ALA A 298 -2.64 2.51 18.15
C ALA A 298 -2.09 3.70 17.35
N SER A 299 -1.13 4.40 17.93
CA SER A 299 -0.35 5.40 17.19
C SER A 299 0.69 4.71 16.31
N VAL A 300 0.92 5.27 15.12
CA VAL A 300 1.88 4.73 14.15
C VAL A 300 2.88 5.81 13.78
N VAL A 301 4.15 5.43 13.78
CA VAL A 301 5.21 6.16 13.10
C VAL A 301 5.75 5.25 12.00
N ALA A 302 5.55 5.66 10.75
CA ALA A 302 5.94 4.90 9.57
C ALA A 302 7.04 5.63 8.81
N ARG A 303 7.96 4.89 8.21
CA ARG A 303 9.02 5.44 7.39
C ARG A 303 9.19 4.65 6.10
N VAL A 304 9.27 5.37 4.98
CA VAL A 304 9.53 4.83 3.65
C VAL A 304 10.80 5.48 3.09
N ASP A 305 11.73 4.66 2.62
CA ASP A 305 12.94 5.13 1.94
C ASP A 305 12.60 5.59 0.50
N ALA A 306 11.88 6.72 0.40
CA ALA A 306 11.51 7.36 -0.87
C ALA A 306 12.35 8.64 -1.10
N PRO A 307 12.71 8.96 -2.36
CA PRO A 307 13.48 10.16 -2.66
C PRO A 307 12.71 11.43 -2.28
N SER A 308 13.38 12.29 -1.50
CA SER A 308 12.91 13.58 -0.99
C SER A 308 12.50 14.53 -2.10
N SER A 309 11.21 14.87 -2.19
CA SER A 309 10.76 15.99 -3.03
C SER A 309 9.35 16.52 -2.72
N ALA A 310 8.57 15.88 -1.85
CA ALA A 310 7.23 16.36 -1.53
C ALA A 310 7.24 17.27 -0.29
N GLN A 311 7.66 18.52 -0.48
CA GLN A 311 7.47 19.58 0.50
C GLN A 311 5.97 19.96 0.51
N GLN A 312 5.24 19.60 1.56
CA GLN A 312 3.82 19.92 1.71
C GLN A 312 3.64 21.16 2.59
N ASN A 313 2.77 22.06 2.15
CA ASN A 313 2.32 23.21 2.94
C ASN A 313 1.03 22.83 3.68
N ALA A 314 0.41 23.79 4.38
CA ALA A 314 -0.62 23.52 5.38
C ALA A 314 -2.06 23.88 4.95
N SER A 315 -2.96 23.00 5.38
CA SER A 315 -4.34 23.16 5.89
C SER A 315 -5.45 23.62 4.93
N SER A 316 -6.41 22.72 4.68
CA SER A 316 -7.76 23.05 4.18
C SER A 316 -8.89 22.35 4.96
N SER A 317 -10.09 22.92 4.92
CA SER A 317 -11.33 22.40 5.52
C SER A 317 -11.76 21.03 4.93
N ALA A 318 -11.37 20.74 3.69
CA ALA A 318 -11.69 19.51 2.95
C ALA A 318 -11.18 18.23 3.63
N GLY A 319 -10.13 18.34 4.45
CA GLY A 319 -9.54 17.21 5.17
C GLY A 319 -10.57 16.49 6.06
N VAL A 320 -11.46 17.23 6.72
CA VAL A 320 -12.45 16.65 7.65
C VAL A 320 -13.54 15.88 6.90
N THR A 321 -14.06 16.45 5.81
CA THR A 321 -15.11 15.82 4.99
C THR A 321 -14.60 14.54 4.32
N GLY A 322 -13.36 14.56 3.81
CA GLY A 322 -12.73 13.38 3.24
C GLY A 322 -12.55 12.24 4.25
N ILE A 323 -12.18 12.55 5.50
CA ILE A 323 -12.03 11.52 6.53
C ILE A 323 -13.40 10.94 6.93
N ARG A 324 -14.43 11.78 7.09
CA ARG A 324 -15.79 11.30 7.38
C ARG A 324 -16.27 10.35 6.28
N LEU A 325 -16.04 10.73 5.02
CA LEU A 325 -16.39 9.89 3.87
C LEU A 325 -15.59 8.58 3.84
N ALA A 326 -14.29 8.63 4.12
CA ALA A 326 -13.44 7.45 4.18
C ALA A 326 -13.91 6.45 5.25
N ALA A 327 -14.48 6.95 6.35
CA ALA A 327 -15.02 6.13 7.42
C ALA A 327 -16.35 5.44 7.05
N THR A 328 -17.17 6.06 6.20
CA THR A 328 -18.47 5.53 5.77
C THR A 328 -18.37 4.64 4.52
N LEU A 329 -17.37 4.86 3.67
CA LEU A 329 -17.18 4.06 2.47
C LEU A 329 -16.66 2.63 2.77
N PRO A 330 -17.22 1.61 2.10
CA PRO A 330 -16.70 0.26 2.18
C PRO A 330 -15.37 0.16 1.41
N HIS A 331 -14.38 -0.45 2.07
CA HIS A 331 -13.17 -1.00 1.42
C HIS A 331 -12.39 0.02 0.58
N THR A 332 -12.02 1.14 1.18
CA THR A 332 -11.45 2.25 0.43
C THR A 332 -9.99 2.45 0.78
N VAL A 333 -9.22 2.82 -0.24
CA VAL A 333 -7.99 3.56 -0.02
C VAL A 333 -8.26 4.97 -0.48
N MET A 334 -8.07 5.96 0.39
CA MET A 334 -8.26 7.37 0.07
C MET A 334 -7.00 8.14 0.39
N MET A 335 -6.65 9.08 -0.46
CA MET A 335 -5.52 9.96 -0.29
C MET A 335 -6.02 11.39 -0.46
N ALA A 336 -5.91 12.19 0.59
CA ALA A 336 -6.02 13.63 0.47
C ALA A 336 -4.68 14.19 0.01
N MET A 337 -4.72 14.91 -1.10
CA MET A 337 -3.58 15.61 -1.66
C MET A 337 -3.91 17.10 -1.71
N GLU A 338 -2.99 17.91 -1.19
CA GLU A 338 -2.95 19.32 -1.54
C GLU A 338 -2.39 19.44 -2.96
N TYR A 339 -3.18 20.01 -3.86
CA TYR A 339 -2.75 20.20 -5.24
C TYR A 339 -2.43 21.67 -5.52
N PRO A 340 -1.23 21.96 -6.05
CA PRO A 340 -0.95 23.26 -6.63
C PRO A 340 -1.56 23.25 -8.02
N LEU A 341 -2.75 23.83 -8.22
CA LEU A 341 -3.45 23.92 -9.52
C LEU A 341 -2.58 24.36 -10.71
N ARG A 342 -1.44 25.03 -10.45
CA ARG A 342 -0.39 25.32 -11.45
C ARG A 342 0.21 24.06 -12.08
N SER A 343 0.49 23.00 -11.32
CA SER A 343 1.15 21.81 -11.87
C SER A 343 0.30 21.05 -12.88
N LEU A 344 -1.02 21.04 -12.73
CA LEU A 344 -1.95 20.42 -13.69
C LEU A 344 -2.00 21.21 -15.01
N ALA A 345 -2.05 22.54 -14.94
CA ALA A 345 -1.94 23.39 -16.12
C ALA A 345 -0.57 23.22 -16.80
N ASP A 346 0.51 23.17 -16.01
CA ASP A 346 1.87 22.97 -16.50
C ASP A 346 2.02 21.59 -17.17
N VAL A 347 1.39 20.53 -16.63
CA VAL A 347 1.37 19.19 -17.24
C VAL A 347 0.68 19.22 -18.61
N LEU A 348 -0.46 19.91 -18.76
CA LEU A 348 -1.16 20.01 -20.05
C LEU A 348 -0.38 20.80 -21.10
N THR A 349 0.49 21.72 -20.67
CA THR A 349 1.37 22.49 -21.55
C THR A 349 2.76 21.88 -21.72
N SER A 350 3.04 20.78 -21.02
CA SER A 350 4.36 20.15 -21.03
C SER A 350 4.63 19.47 -22.36
N GLU A 351 5.81 19.72 -22.94
CA GLU A 351 6.28 18.99 -24.12
C GLU A 351 6.51 17.49 -23.84
N ARG A 352 6.55 17.10 -22.56
CA ARG A 352 6.83 15.73 -22.10
C ARG A 352 5.59 14.88 -21.84
N ILE A 353 4.40 15.31 -22.29
CA ILE A 353 3.19 14.48 -22.16
C ILE A 353 3.41 13.18 -22.93
N PRO A 354 3.25 12.01 -22.27
CA PRO A 354 3.31 10.71 -22.94
C PRO A 354 2.49 10.74 -24.23
N SER A 355 2.96 10.10 -25.31
CA SER A 355 2.24 10.10 -26.60
C SER A 355 0.80 9.64 -26.45
N GLY A 356 0.59 8.63 -25.60
CA GLY A 356 -0.71 8.13 -25.20
C GLY A 356 -1.48 9.03 -24.22
N LEU A 357 -1.12 10.28 -23.94
CA LEU A 357 -1.99 11.22 -23.21
C LEU A 357 -2.23 12.50 -24.03
N ARG A 358 -1.55 12.65 -25.16
CA ARG A 358 -1.67 13.81 -26.03
C ARG A 358 -3.10 14.07 -26.52
N PRO A 359 -3.91 13.06 -26.91
CA PRO A 359 -5.29 13.33 -27.32
C PRO A 359 -6.14 13.95 -26.19
N VAL A 360 -5.93 13.50 -24.95
CA VAL A 360 -6.61 14.06 -23.77
C VAL A 360 -6.12 15.48 -23.50
N ALA A 361 -4.80 15.66 -23.50
CA ALA A 361 -4.20 16.97 -23.27
C ALA A 361 -4.66 17.99 -24.31
N GLN A 362 -4.67 17.60 -25.59
CA GLN A 362 -5.16 18.44 -26.69
C GLN A 362 -6.65 18.78 -26.50
N ALA A 363 -7.50 17.79 -26.20
CA ALA A 363 -8.93 18.02 -26.01
C ALA A 363 -9.22 18.98 -24.84
N LEU A 364 -8.42 18.90 -23.76
CA LEU A 364 -8.47 19.83 -22.63
C LEU A 364 -7.91 21.21 -23.01
N GLN A 365 -6.82 21.27 -23.78
CA GLN A 365 -6.19 22.52 -24.22
C GLN A 365 -7.10 23.33 -25.14
N GLU A 366 -7.83 22.67 -26.06
CA GLU A 366 -8.88 23.28 -26.89
C GLU A 366 -10.00 23.93 -26.06
N ARG A 367 -10.12 23.55 -24.79
CA ARG A 367 -11.11 24.03 -23.81
C ARG A 367 -10.44 24.67 -22.59
N SER A 368 -9.23 25.20 -22.79
CA SER A 368 -8.37 25.71 -21.70
C SER A 368 -9.03 26.79 -20.86
N ASP A 369 -9.92 27.62 -21.42
CA ASP A 369 -10.69 28.61 -20.66
C ASP A 369 -11.64 27.96 -19.64
N ALA A 370 -12.45 27.00 -20.08
CA ALA A 370 -13.37 26.27 -19.20
C ALA A 370 -12.61 25.42 -18.16
N PHE A 371 -11.51 24.81 -18.58
CA PHE A 371 -10.61 24.10 -17.67
C PHE A 371 -9.99 25.04 -16.64
N GLY A 372 -9.51 26.22 -17.07
CA GLY A 372 -8.95 27.24 -16.20
C GLY A 372 -9.95 27.79 -15.19
N ASN A 373 -11.20 28.03 -15.62
CA ASN A 373 -12.29 28.45 -14.74
C ASN A 373 -12.62 27.38 -13.69
N LEU A 374 -12.69 26.11 -14.11
CA LEU A 374 -12.87 24.98 -13.20
C LEU A 374 -11.70 24.88 -12.21
N LEU A 375 -10.46 25.03 -12.67
CA LEU A 375 -9.30 25.03 -11.78
C LEU A 375 -9.36 26.17 -10.77
N GLN A 376 -9.79 27.37 -11.17
CA GLN A 376 -9.94 28.51 -10.28
C GLN A 376 -11.05 28.33 -9.25
N SER A 377 -12.03 27.47 -9.50
CA SER A 377 -13.11 27.19 -8.55
C SER A 377 -12.71 26.20 -7.46
N PHE A 378 -11.57 25.52 -7.54
CA PHE A 378 -11.12 24.61 -6.47
C PHE A 378 -10.47 25.33 -5.28
N GLU A 379 -10.72 24.81 -4.07
CA GLU A 379 -10.12 25.28 -2.81
C GLU A 379 -8.70 24.71 -2.57
N GLY A 380 -8.21 23.85 -3.47
CA GLY A 380 -6.82 23.38 -3.49
C GLY A 380 -6.57 22.00 -2.89
N THR A 381 -7.62 21.30 -2.45
CA THR A 381 -7.53 19.91 -1.97
C THR A 381 -8.33 18.97 -2.86
N ALA A 382 -7.67 17.88 -3.24
CA ALA A 382 -8.27 16.77 -3.95
C ALA A 382 -8.15 15.52 -3.08
N ILE A 383 -9.26 14.84 -2.85
CA ILE A 383 -9.27 13.52 -2.24
C ILE A 383 -9.43 12.52 -3.38
N LEU A 384 -8.42 11.70 -3.62
CA LEU A 384 -8.53 10.58 -4.54
C LEU A 384 -8.77 9.32 -3.73
N GLY A 385 -9.52 8.38 -4.28
CA GLY A 385 -9.68 7.09 -3.65
C GLY A 385 -9.97 5.99 -4.64
N THR A 386 -9.86 4.77 -4.16
CA THR A 386 -10.21 3.57 -4.91
C THR A 386 -11.27 2.78 -4.17
N LEU A 387 -12.32 2.37 -4.88
CA LEU A 387 -13.40 1.51 -4.38
C LEU A 387 -13.33 0.12 -5.04
N PRO A 388 -13.75 -0.95 -4.36
CA PRO A 388 -13.91 -2.26 -4.99
C PRO A 388 -14.97 -2.17 -6.08
N THR A 389 -14.80 -3.00 -7.10
CA THR A 389 -15.88 -3.29 -8.05
C THR A 389 -16.41 -4.70 -7.83
N ASP A 390 -17.52 -5.03 -8.47
CA ASP A 390 -18.03 -6.41 -8.52
C ASP A 390 -17.08 -7.36 -9.28
N THR A 391 -16.09 -6.82 -10.00
CA THR A 391 -15.08 -7.59 -10.72
C THR A 391 -13.80 -7.69 -9.89
N ALA A 392 -13.41 -8.91 -9.52
CA ALA A 392 -12.21 -9.16 -8.73
C ALA A 392 -10.96 -8.55 -9.39
N GLY A 393 -10.15 -7.84 -8.61
CA GLY A 393 -8.90 -7.19 -9.05
C GLY A 393 -9.10 -5.90 -9.86
N VAL A 394 -10.35 -5.48 -10.11
CA VAL A 394 -10.65 -4.18 -10.72
C VAL A 394 -11.14 -3.23 -9.63
N ARG A 395 -10.59 -2.01 -9.64
CA ARG A 395 -10.93 -0.95 -8.68
C ARG A 395 -11.47 0.26 -9.43
N ASP A 396 -12.54 0.84 -8.89
CA ASP A 396 -13.03 2.13 -9.35
C ASP A 396 -12.22 3.25 -8.73
N VAL A 397 -11.96 4.29 -9.50
CA VAL A 397 -11.34 5.52 -9.01
C VAL A 397 -12.43 6.53 -8.69
N VAL A 398 -12.30 7.16 -7.53
CA VAL A 398 -13.12 8.29 -7.10
C VAL A 398 -12.21 9.49 -6.88
N ALA A 399 -12.67 10.66 -7.29
CA ALA A 399 -12.06 11.94 -6.92
C ALA A 399 -13.12 12.84 -6.29
N LEU A 400 -12.76 13.50 -5.20
CA LEU A 400 -13.54 14.55 -4.57
C LEU A 400 -12.71 15.82 -4.56
N LEU A 401 -13.30 16.89 -5.10
CA LEU A 401 -12.63 18.16 -5.28
C LEU A 401 -13.49 19.22 -4.57
N THR A 402 -12.91 19.87 -3.57
CA THR A 402 -13.59 20.94 -2.85
C THR A 402 -13.59 22.22 -3.68
N LEU A 403 -14.77 22.80 -3.82
CA LEU A 403 -15.08 24.00 -4.58
C LEU A 403 -15.17 25.20 -3.65
N LYS A 404 -14.77 26.37 -4.13
CA LYS A 404 -14.91 27.64 -3.40
C LYS A 404 -16.39 27.97 -3.24
N PRO A 405 -16.83 28.37 -2.03
CA PRO A 405 -18.20 28.79 -1.80
C PRO A 405 -18.52 30.02 -2.66
N GLY A 406 -19.66 29.99 -3.34
CA GLY A 406 -20.09 31.08 -4.23
C GLY A 406 -19.34 31.17 -5.57
N GLY A 407 -18.56 30.15 -5.94
CA GLY A 407 -17.96 30.02 -7.26
C GLY A 407 -19.04 29.92 -8.35
N THR A 408 -19.40 31.05 -8.95
CA THR A 408 -20.35 31.07 -10.06
C THR A 408 -19.69 30.46 -11.29
N ASP A 409 -20.35 29.44 -11.87
CA ASP A 409 -20.07 28.83 -13.19
C ASP A 409 -19.31 27.49 -13.23
N THR A 410 -19.11 26.79 -12.10
CA THR A 410 -18.52 25.43 -12.10
C THR A 410 -19.31 24.45 -12.96
N GLN A 411 -20.64 24.43 -12.86
CA GLN A 411 -21.48 23.53 -13.65
C GLN A 411 -21.39 23.83 -15.14
N SER A 412 -21.43 25.09 -15.57
CA SER A 412 -21.30 25.44 -17.00
C SER A 412 -19.90 25.09 -17.53
N SER A 413 -18.85 25.32 -16.75
CA SER A 413 -17.49 24.92 -17.10
C SER A 413 -17.38 23.40 -17.29
N LEU A 414 -17.99 22.61 -16.40
CA LEU A 414 -18.07 21.15 -16.53
C LEU A 414 -18.83 20.75 -17.81
N ARG A 415 -19.95 21.41 -18.14
CA ARG A 415 -20.71 21.13 -19.38
C ARG A 415 -19.88 21.39 -20.64
N VAL A 416 -19.02 22.41 -20.66
CA VAL A 416 -18.09 22.64 -21.78
C VAL A 416 -17.06 21.51 -21.89
N LEU A 417 -16.57 21.00 -20.74
CA LEU A 417 -15.60 19.91 -20.68
C LEU A 417 -16.18 18.55 -21.06
N GLU A 418 -17.50 18.35 -20.99
CA GLU A 418 -18.16 17.09 -21.41
C GLU A 418 -17.82 16.69 -22.84
N ALA A 419 -17.60 17.66 -23.73
CA ALA A 419 -17.21 17.40 -25.11
C ALA A 419 -15.79 16.81 -25.26
N ALA A 420 -14.95 16.88 -24.22
CA ALA A 420 -13.67 16.17 -24.16
C ALA A 420 -13.84 14.71 -23.68
N GLY A 421 -15.01 14.34 -23.14
CA GLY A 421 -15.36 13.02 -22.64
C GLY A 421 -14.91 11.85 -23.54
N PRO A 422 -15.25 11.84 -24.84
CA PRO A 422 -14.86 10.78 -25.74
C PRO A 422 -13.35 10.52 -25.81
N ALA A 423 -12.51 11.55 -25.60
CA ALA A 423 -11.05 11.39 -25.59
C ALA A 423 -10.55 10.57 -24.40
N PHE A 424 -11.31 10.49 -23.30
CA PHE A 424 -10.98 9.68 -22.11
C PHE A 424 -11.31 8.20 -22.29
N GLY A 425 -12.26 7.85 -23.16
CA GLY A 425 -12.78 6.50 -23.32
C GLY A 425 -11.71 5.41 -23.51
N PRO A 426 -10.76 5.58 -24.46
CA PRO A 426 -9.68 4.62 -24.67
C PRO A 426 -8.84 4.34 -23.42
N TYR A 427 -8.68 5.31 -22.52
CA TYR A 427 -7.86 5.17 -21.31
C TYR A 427 -8.58 4.43 -20.19
N LEU A 428 -9.87 4.68 -20.04
CA LEU A 428 -10.68 4.04 -19.01
C LEU A 428 -11.02 2.59 -19.35
N THR A 429 -10.90 2.20 -20.62
CA THR A 429 -11.42 0.92 -21.09
C THR A 429 -10.46 0.07 -21.92
N GLY A 430 -9.36 0.65 -22.39
CA GLY A 430 -8.44 0.00 -23.33
C GLY A 430 -8.98 -0.10 -24.76
N SER A 431 -10.14 0.50 -25.08
CA SER A 431 -10.73 0.43 -26.44
C SER A 431 -11.36 1.75 -26.87
N ALA A 432 -11.26 2.06 -28.17
CA ALA A 432 -11.95 3.21 -28.74
C ALA A 432 -13.47 2.96 -28.74
N PHE A 433 -14.24 3.94 -28.27
CA PHE A 433 -15.70 3.92 -28.31
C PHE A 433 -16.19 5.08 -29.17
N ALA A 434 -17.02 4.76 -30.15
CA ALA A 434 -17.76 5.77 -30.90
C ALA A 434 -18.95 6.24 -30.06
N ASP A 435 -19.18 7.56 -30.06
CA ASP A 435 -20.41 8.21 -29.60
C ASP A 435 -20.81 8.02 -28.12
N ALA A 436 -19.85 8.14 -27.20
CA ALA A 436 -20.16 8.30 -25.78
C ALA A 436 -20.48 9.77 -25.48
N ALA A 437 -21.75 10.09 -25.20
CA ALA A 437 -22.18 11.42 -24.77
C ALA A 437 -22.55 11.42 -23.29
N PHE A 438 -22.34 12.55 -22.62
CA PHE A 438 -22.81 12.73 -21.25
C PHE A 438 -24.35 12.84 -21.22
N THR A 439 -24.93 12.03 -20.36
CA THR A 439 -26.36 11.95 -20.09
C THR A 439 -26.62 12.32 -18.63
N GLU A 440 -27.88 12.66 -18.33
CA GLU A 440 -28.29 13.05 -16.98
C GLU A 440 -29.14 11.96 -16.35
N ALA A 441 -28.91 11.70 -15.07
CA ALA A 441 -29.81 10.96 -14.21
C ALA A 441 -29.95 11.69 -12.88
N THR A 442 -30.96 11.29 -12.11
CA THR A 442 -31.12 11.71 -10.73
C THR A 442 -30.96 10.50 -9.83
N TYR A 443 -30.16 10.63 -8.78
CA TYR A 443 -29.99 9.61 -7.75
C TYR A 443 -30.15 10.28 -6.38
N ARG A 444 -31.17 9.88 -5.61
CA ARG A 444 -31.49 10.46 -4.29
C ARG A 444 -31.47 11.99 -4.30
N ASP A 445 -32.21 12.57 -5.24
CA ASP A 445 -32.33 14.03 -5.47
C ASP A 445 -31.03 14.75 -5.87
N VAL A 446 -29.94 14.02 -6.13
CA VAL A 446 -28.70 14.55 -6.71
C VAL A 446 -28.69 14.35 -8.22
N ALA A 447 -28.43 15.43 -8.96
CA ALA A 447 -28.22 15.36 -10.41
C ALA A 447 -26.84 14.75 -10.69
N VAL A 448 -26.82 13.60 -11.37
CA VAL A 448 -25.61 12.88 -11.76
C VAL A 448 -25.47 12.94 -13.27
N ARG A 449 -24.29 13.37 -13.73
CA ARG A 449 -23.91 13.39 -15.13
C ARG A 449 -23.02 12.20 -15.39
N TYR A 450 -23.37 11.37 -16.36
CA TYR A 450 -22.61 10.14 -16.63
C TYR A 450 -22.42 9.92 -18.12
N MET A 451 -21.29 9.31 -18.45
CA MET A 451 -20.94 8.87 -19.80
C MET A 451 -20.50 7.41 -19.74
N ASN A 452 -21.22 6.53 -20.44
CA ASN A 452 -20.93 5.10 -20.46
C ASN A 452 -19.92 4.75 -21.56
N PHE A 453 -18.95 3.90 -21.25
CA PHE A 453 -18.01 3.34 -22.22
C PHE A 453 -18.37 1.89 -22.53
N GLY A 454 -19.43 1.73 -23.33
CA GLY A 454 -19.96 0.43 -23.74
C GLY A 454 -20.81 -0.29 -22.70
N SER A 455 -20.68 0.02 -21.40
CA SER A 455 -21.52 -0.56 -20.34
C SER A 455 -21.66 0.38 -19.14
N PRO A 456 -22.72 0.25 -18.31
CA PRO A 456 -22.89 1.06 -17.09
C PRO A 456 -21.83 0.79 -16.00
N THR A 457 -21.13 -0.35 -16.08
CA THR A 457 -20.05 -0.70 -15.14
C THR A 457 -18.71 -0.07 -15.52
N ARG A 458 -18.63 0.55 -16.69
CA ARG A 458 -17.47 1.34 -17.15
C ARG A 458 -17.97 2.70 -17.56
N ALA A 459 -17.93 3.65 -16.65
CA ALA A 459 -18.48 4.97 -16.89
C ALA A 459 -17.53 6.07 -16.40
N LEU A 460 -17.82 7.30 -16.78
CA LEU A 460 -17.26 8.47 -16.12
C LEU A 460 -18.45 9.28 -15.61
N ASP A 461 -18.63 9.25 -14.30
CA ASP A 461 -19.74 9.88 -13.61
C ASP A 461 -19.21 11.08 -12.85
N TYR A 462 -19.94 12.20 -12.86
CA TYR A 462 -19.67 13.31 -11.98
C TYR A 462 -20.96 13.90 -11.40
N ALA A 463 -20.84 14.46 -10.20
CA ALA A 463 -21.93 15.16 -9.52
C ALA A 463 -21.35 16.35 -8.74
N VAL A 464 -22.16 17.40 -8.58
CA VAL A 464 -21.84 18.51 -7.69
C VAL A 464 -22.84 18.49 -6.55
N VAL A 465 -22.36 18.27 -5.34
CA VAL A 465 -23.17 18.23 -4.11
C VAL A 465 -22.58 19.26 -3.16
N ASP A 466 -23.38 20.26 -2.79
CA ASP A 466 -22.94 21.42 -2.02
C ASP A 466 -21.70 22.09 -2.66
N ASP A 467 -20.56 22.03 -2.00
CA ASP A 467 -19.26 22.55 -2.42
C ASP A 467 -18.30 21.43 -2.87
N LEU A 468 -18.79 20.23 -3.19
CA LEU A 468 -17.97 19.10 -3.64
C LEU A 468 -18.28 18.73 -5.08
N LEU A 469 -17.24 18.70 -5.92
CA LEU A 469 -17.27 17.98 -7.19
C LEU A 469 -16.79 16.55 -6.96
N ILE A 470 -17.68 15.60 -7.22
CA ILE A 470 -17.44 14.16 -7.13
C ILE A 470 -17.25 13.64 -8.54
N ILE A 471 -16.22 12.83 -8.78
CA ILE A 471 -15.95 12.14 -10.04
C ILE A 471 -15.74 10.66 -9.71
N ALA A 472 -16.34 9.75 -10.47
CA ALA A 472 -16.18 8.32 -10.30
C ALA A 472 -16.08 7.58 -11.64
N THR A 473 -15.34 6.47 -11.69
CA THR A 473 -15.19 5.65 -12.91
C THR A 473 -16.26 4.57 -13.08
N SER A 474 -17.30 4.60 -12.24
CA SER A 474 -18.49 3.76 -12.39
C SER A 474 -19.68 4.35 -11.65
N ARG A 475 -20.86 3.88 -12.04
CA ARG A 475 -22.11 4.26 -11.39
C ARG A 475 -22.22 3.70 -9.96
N SER A 476 -21.74 2.48 -9.73
CA SER A 476 -21.74 1.88 -8.39
C SER A 476 -20.86 2.68 -7.42
N ALA A 477 -19.69 3.14 -7.88
CA ALA A 477 -18.81 3.98 -7.08
C ALA A 477 -19.44 5.35 -6.80
N MET A 478 -20.05 6.00 -7.81
CA MET A 478 -20.77 7.26 -7.61
C MET A 478 -21.88 7.12 -6.56
N HIS A 479 -22.75 6.10 -6.69
CA HIS A 479 -23.83 5.86 -5.74
C HIS A 479 -23.32 5.57 -4.33
N ALA A 480 -22.25 4.78 -4.19
CA ALA A 480 -21.65 4.51 -2.88
C ALA A 480 -21.15 5.78 -2.19
N VAL A 481 -20.54 6.71 -2.93
CA VAL A 481 -20.09 8.00 -2.41
C VAL A 481 -21.27 8.88 -2.00
N LEU A 482 -22.31 8.97 -2.83
CA LEU A 482 -23.51 9.75 -2.50
C LEU A 482 -24.24 9.19 -1.27
N ASP A 483 -24.37 7.87 -1.17
CA ASP A 483 -24.96 7.20 -0.02
C ASP A 483 -24.16 7.46 1.26
N ALA A 484 -22.83 7.46 1.15
CA ALA A 484 -21.91 7.73 2.23
C ALA A 484 -21.94 9.19 2.69
N LEU A 485 -22.09 10.16 1.77
CA LEU A 485 -22.24 11.59 2.08
C LEU A 485 -23.59 11.90 2.74
N GLN A 486 -24.66 11.21 2.35
CA GLN A 486 -25.99 11.36 2.93
C GLN A 486 -26.18 10.56 4.23
N GLU A 487 -25.11 9.99 4.79
CA GLU A 487 -25.11 9.17 6.02
C GLU A 487 -26.10 7.98 5.95
N ALA A 488 -26.41 7.49 4.76
CA ALA A 488 -27.35 6.39 4.56
C ALA A 488 -26.73 4.99 4.80
N VAL A 489 -25.43 4.94 5.10
CA VAL A 489 -24.68 3.71 5.38
C VAL A 489 -24.27 3.72 6.85
N PRO A 490 -24.54 2.65 7.63
CA PRO A 490 -24.10 2.58 9.02
C PRO A 490 -22.57 2.65 9.10
N THR A 491 -22.07 3.52 9.98
CA THR A 491 -20.64 3.68 10.27
C THR A 491 -20.09 2.39 10.87
N LEU A 492 -19.03 1.84 10.27
CA LEU A 492 -18.56 0.48 10.59
C LEU A 492 -17.53 0.41 11.73
N ALA A 493 -17.10 1.56 12.26
CA ALA A 493 -16.59 1.67 13.62
C ALA A 493 -17.31 2.84 14.29
N THR A 494 -17.20 2.96 15.63
CA THR A 494 -17.73 4.15 16.28
C THR A 494 -17.08 5.36 15.60
N VAL A 495 -17.92 6.31 15.16
CA VAL A 495 -17.47 7.59 14.61
C VAL A 495 -16.39 8.20 15.50
N GLU A 496 -16.45 7.92 16.80
CA GLU A 496 -15.47 8.29 17.81
C GLU A 496 -14.05 7.75 17.58
N THR A 497 -13.86 6.46 17.30
CA THR A 497 -12.52 5.90 17.02
C THR A 497 -11.92 6.56 15.79
N PHE A 498 -12.71 6.76 14.73
CA PHE A 498 -12.28 7.47 13.53
C PHE A 498 -12.10 8.96 13.76
N ARG A 499 -12.90 9.58 14.63
CA ARG A 499 -12.75 10.97 15.05
C ARG A 499 -11.44 11.15 15.79
N VAL A 500 -11.04 10.23 16.66
CA VAL A 500 -9.72 10.22 17.31
C VAL A 500 -8.60 10.06 16.27
N LEU A 501 -8.75 9.17 15.29
CA LEU A 501 -7.81 9.04 14.16
C LEU A 501 -7.74 10.35 13.36
N ALA A 502 -8.87 11.01 13.11
CA ALA A 502 -8.98 12.26 12.35
C ALA A 502 -8.46 13.48 13.13
N GLU A 503 -8.66 13.53 14.45
CA GLU A 503 -8.19 14.60 15.33
C GLU A 503 -6.66 14.66 15.38
N THR A 504 -5.97 13.56 15.09
CA THR A 504 -4.50 13.55 14.93
C THR A 504 -4.01 14.05 13.56
N VAL A 505 -4.91 14.25 12.59
CA VAL A 505 -4.58 14.68 11.23
C VAL A 505 -4.95 16.16 11.08
N ASP A 506 -3.99 17.05 11.37
CA ASP A 506 -4.15 18.50 11.20
C ASP A 506 -4.34 18.91 9.73
N GLN A 507 -5.55 18.83 9.15
CA GLN A 507 -5.97 19.41 7.85
C GLN A 507 -5.01 19.23 6.64
N SER A 508 -3.99 18.38 6.74
CA SER A 508 -2.89 18.23 5.80
C SER A 508 -3.18 17.09 4.82
N ALA A 509 -2.26 16.83 3.89
CA ALA A 509 -2.33 15.59 3.14
C ALA A 509 -2.36 14.39 4.10
N TRP A 510 -3.18 13.41 3.76
CA TRP A 510 -3.31 12.18 4.52
C TRP A 510 -3.67 11.04 3.60
N SER A 511 -3.55 9.86 4.15
CA SER A 511 -3.58 8.61 3.45
C SER A 511 -4.33 7.63 4.34
N PHE A 512 -5.55 7.31 3.94
CA PHE A 512 -6.42 6.38 4.63
C PHE A 512 -6.51 5.07 3.88
N PHE A 513 -6.44 4.00 4.63
CA PHE A 513 -6.60 2.66 4.10
C PHE A 513 -7.48 1.86 5.03
N ARG A 514 -8.36 1.05 4.43
CA ARG A 514 -9.23 0.16 5.15
C ARG A 514 -8.94 -1.29 4.77
N GLY A 515 -8.46 -2.06 5.75
CA GLY A 515 -8.25 -3.50 5.57
C GLY A 515 -9.61 -4.21 5.50
N SER A 516 -9.83 -4.96 4.42
CA SER A 516 -11.07 -5.70 4.23
C SER A 516 -10.84 -7.12 3.77
N THR A 517 -11.87 -7.95 3.88
CA THR A 517 -11.90 -9.28 3.26
C THR A 517 -11.68 -9.21 1.75
N ALA A 518 -12.20 -8.17 1.08
CA ALA A 518 -11.96 -7.96 -0.35
C ALA A 518 -10.48 -7.72 -0.67
N LEU A 519 -9.78 -6.93 0.15
CA LEU A 519 -8.34 -6.76 0.00
C LEU A 519 -7.56 -8.03 0.38
N GLN A 520 -8.00 -8.76 1.42
CA GLN A 520 -7.42 -10.08 1.70
C GLN A 520 -7.48 -10.94 0.44
N ASN A 521 -8.62 -11.01 -0.25
CA ASN A 521 -8.76 -11.79 -1.48
C ASN A 521 -7.84 -11.32 -2.63
N GLU A 522 -7.35 -10.08 -2.63
CA GLU A 522 -6.40 -9.57 -3.62
C GLU A 522 -4.94 -9.82 -3.25
N LEU A 523 -4.67 -10.02 -1.96
CA LEU A 523 -3.34 -10.35 -1.48
C LEU A 523 -3.11 -11.86 -1.54
N PRO A 524 -1.87 -12.31 -1.76
CA PRO A 524 -1.59 -13.72 -1.60
C PRO A 524 -1.96 -14.22 -0.20
N PRO A 525 -2.42 -15.48 -0.04
CA PRO A 525 -2.88 -16.03 1.24
C PRO A 525 -1.92 -15.81 2.41
N ALA A 526 -0.62 -15.87 2.16
CA ALA A 526 0.40 -15.63 3.17
C ALA A 526 0.34 -14.21 3.79
N TYR A 527 -0.12 -13.19 3.04
CA TYR A 527 -0.28 -11.82 3.53
C TYR A 527 -1.59 -11.58 4.27
N HIS A 528 -2.57 -12.50 4.17
CA HIS A 528 -3.89 -12.33 4.81
C HIS A 528 -3.77 -12.11 6.30
N SER A 529 -2.76 -12.71 6.92
CA SER A 529 -2.54 -12.63 8.36
C SER A 529 -1.98 -11.28 8.79
N MET A 530 -1.06 -10.73 8.00
CA MET A 530 -0.56 -9.37 8.22
C MET A 530 -1.68 -8.35 8.00
N SER A 531 -2.50 -8.52 6.97
CA SER A 531 -3.62 -7.60 6.70
C SER A 531 -4.82 -7.83 7.61
N ALA A 532 -5.01 -9.03 8.16
CA ALA A 532 -6.07 -9.33 9.13
C ALA A 532 -5.92 -8.56 10.43
N VAL A 533 -4.70 -8.16 10.78
CA VAL A 533 -4.41 -7.33 11.95
C VAL A 533 -4.81 -5.86 11.72
N LEU A 534 -5.00 -5.47 10.45
CA LEU A 534 -5.28 -4.09 10.05
C LEU A 534 -6.75 -3.94 9.69
N ASP A 535 -7.52 -3.23 10.51
CA ASP A 535 -8.87 -2.79 10.14
C ASP A 535 -8.85 -1.43 9.45
N GLY A 536 -7.93 -0.55 9.86
CA GLY A 536 -7.73 0.75 9.23
C GLY A 536 -6.36 1.31 9.52
N LEU A 537 -5.81 2.09 8.59
CA LEU A 537 -4.53 2.78 8.73
C LEU A 537 -4.69 4.20 8.19
N VAL A 538 -4.36 5.18 9.02
CA VAL A 538 -4.28 6.59 8.62
C VAL A 538 -2.84 7.04 8.77
N LEU A 539 -2.26 7.53 7.69
CA LEU A 539 -0.91 8.08 7.66
C LEU A 539 -0.94 9.52 7.19
N ARG A 540 -0.19 10.36 7.88
CA ARG A 540 0.11 11.74 7.52
C ARG A 540 1.62 11.88 7.31
N PRO A 541 2.09 12.42 6.18
CA PRO A 541 3.50 12.77 6.01
C PRO A 541 3.89 13.88 6.99
N VAL A 542 5.04 13.72 7.65
CA VAL A 542 5.64 14.74 8.54
C VAL A 542 6.84 15.40 7.86
N ASN A 543 7.68 14.60 7.22
CA ASN A 543 8.80 15.04 6.40
C ASN A 543 9.19 13.93 5.42
N ASP A 544 10.28 14.11 4.67
CA ASP A 544 10.72 13.19 3.63
C ASP A 544 10.82 11.73 4.11
N GLY A 545 9.85 10.95 3.65
CA GLY A 545 9.73 9.54 3.96
C GLY A 545 9.22 9.23 5.37
N LEU A 546 9.03 10.20 6.27
CA LEU A 546 8.47 9.97 7.61
C LEU A 546 6.99 10.30 7.63
N TYR A 547 6.21 9.37 8.17
CA TYR A 547 4.77 9.45 8.32
C TYR A 547 4.42 9.20 9.78
N THR A 548 3.40 9.88 10.26
CA THR A 548 2.78 9.63 11.55
C THR A 548 1.29 9.47 11.37
N GLY A 549 0.65 8.71 12.22
CA GLY A 549 -0.80 8.67 12.24
C GLY A 549 -1.25 7.62 13.21
N ALA A 550 -2.27 6.87 12.83
CA ALA A 550 -2.84 5.90 13.72
C ALA A 550 -3.48 4.74 12.94
N ILE A 551 -3.62 3.64 13.64
CA ILE A 551 -4.04 2.36 13.09
C ILE A 551 -5.13 1.79 13.98
N LEU A 552 -6.13 1.21 13.35
CA LEU A 552 -7.16 0.43 14.01
C LEU A 552 -6.78 -1.03 13.84
N LEU A 553 -6.47 -1.68 14.96
CA LEU A 553 -6.16 -3.09 15.01
C LEU A 553 -7.46 -3.88 15.05
N ARG A 554 -7.56 -4.94 14.25
CA ARG A 554 -8.70 -5.85 14.31
C ARG A 554 -8.70 -6.58 15.63
N GLU A 555 -9.79 -6.49 16.37
CA GLU A 555 -9.98 -7.35 17.53
C GLU A 555 -10.04 -8.81 17.05
N PRO A 556 -9.28 -9.73 17.68
CA PRO A 556 -9.40 -11.14 17.34
C PRO A 556 -10.86 -11.57 17.52
N PRO A 557 -11.41 -12.38 16.60
CA PRO A 557 -12.76 -12.90 16.79
C PRO A 557 -12.83 -13.56 18.17
N PRO A 558 -13.92 -13.36 18.93
CA PRO A 558 -14.06 -13.99 20.23
C PRO A 558 -13.82 -15.49 20.06
N PRO A 559 -13.06 -16.14 20.96
CA PRO A 559 -12.79 -17.57 20.85
C PRO A 559 -14.12 -18.28 20.67
N SER A 560 -14.23 -19.08 19.59
CA SER A 560 -15.43 -19.85 19.32
C SER A 560 -15.74 -20.67 20.58
N ALA A 561 -17.01 -20.75 21.00
CA ALA A 561 -17.38 -21.46 22.24
C ALA A 561 -16.93 -22.94 22.24
N THR A 562 -16.60 -23.49 21.08
CA THR A 562 -16.01 -24.82 20.87
C THR A 562 -14.50 -24.93 21.17
N ASP A 563 -13.78 -23.82 21.28
CA ASP A 563 -12.33 -23.78 21.54
C ASP A 563 -11.99 -23.63 23.02
N ILE A 564 -12.99 -23.53 23.90
CA ILE A 564 -12.77 -23.64 25.34
C ILE A 564 -12.41 -25.11 25.59
N PRO A 565 -11.16 -25.43 25.98
CA PRO A 565 -10.81 -26.80 26.32
C PRO A 565 -11.79 -27.24 27.40
N ALA A 566 -12.52 -28.34 27.14
CA ALA A 566 -13.44 -28.92 28.10
C ALA A 566 -12.74 -28.93 29.46
N SER A 567 -13.36 -28.33 30.48
CA SER A 567 -12.79 -28.27 31.82
C SER A 567 -12.27 -29.66 32.17
N PRO A 568 -11.00 -29.79 32.61
CA PRO A 568 -10.39 -31.09 32.80
C PRO A 568 -11.34 -31.94 33.64
N THR A 569 -11.85 -33.02 33.05
CA THR A 569 -12.74 -33.94 33.74
C THR A 569 -12.04 -34.31 35.04
N PRO A 570 -12.62 -34.03 36.22
CA PRO A 570 -11.97 -34.30 37.49
C PRO A 570 -11.52 -35.76 37.48
N ALA A 571 -10.23 -35.98 37.74
CA ALA A 571 -9.65 -37.31 37.75
C ALA A 571 -10.53 -38.22 38.64
N PRO A 572 -10.86 -39.44 38.20
CA PRO A 572 -11.69 -40.33 38.98
C PRO A 572 -11.05 -40.51 40.35
N VAL A 573 -11.76 -40.05 41.39
CA VAL A 573 -11.36 -40.26 42.78
C VAL A 573 -11.40 -41.76 43.01
N LEU A 574 -10.23 -42.40 43.05
CA LEU A 574 -10.12 -43.80 43.43
C LEU A 574 -10.65 -43.93 44.87
N PRO A 575 -11.62 -44.82 45.14
CA PRO A 575 -12.04 -45.09 46.52
C PRO A 575 -10.85 -45.70 47.28
N LEU A 576 -10.60 -45.14 48.47
CA LEU A 576 -9.59 -45.60 49.44
C LEU A 576 -9.88 -47.00 49.98
#